data_AF-A0A968QCB3-F1
#
_entry.id   AF-A0A968QCB3-F1
#
_cell.length_a   1.000
_cell.length_b   1.000
_cell.length_c   1.000
_cell.angle_alpha   90.00
_cell.angle_beta   90.00
_cell.angle_gamma   90.00
#
_symmetry.space_group_name_H-M   'P 1'
#
loop_
_entity.id
_entity.type
_entity.pdbx_description
1 polymer ?
#
loop_
_entity_poly.entity_id
_entity_poly.type
_entity_poly.pdbx_seq_one_letter_code
_entity_poly.pdbx_strand_id
1 'polypeptide(L)'
;MLGLSVGLGVATVFFTISDTPVSPPWSFSPPPPLDKPFKQGADKAMTAAELTQTAEFKEEWVEVVLLWQEAIAQMQAVPKADSNYAVARQKVDEYSRNLQYAQSNVNSRAARTPTEQNYWTIGSDRDWLMALQGSPSQVLRYDSACNEVLRYGNSIVELSNGYVKQYANLDGNLRVLADAPVAPSTQGTSTAWSLGSSREEVLQLQGTPSRTDQYASEQHVTLYYGNSSVLLEDGYVVSYWNADQNLRVSTALASSLKPLLTAEKWSIGSSRAEVLKIQGDTPKAFSRNDGSCEEILHFGRSEVILRQGFVVGYKNTAKNLRVR
;
A
#
# COMPACT_ATOMS: atom_id res chain seq x y z
N MET A 1 -15.70 -66.16 47.98
CA MET A 1 -17.15 -66.10 48.29
C MET A 1 -17.60 -64.66 48.18
N LEU A 2 -18.72 -64.45 47.48
CA LEU A 2 -19.44 -63.18 47.35
C LEU A 2 -19.91 -62.65 48.73
N GLY A 3 -20.04 -61.33 48.85
CA GLY A 3 -20.73 -60.69 49.97
C GLY A 3 -20.91 -59.18 49.81
N LEU A 4 -22.03 -58.77 49.21
CA LEU A 4 -22.58 -57.42 49.22
C LEU A 4 -22.94 -56.97 50.64
N SER A 5 -22.70 -55.70 50.99
CA SER A 5 -23.58 -54.96 51.90
C SER A 5 -23.45 -53.44 51.74
N VAL A 6 -24.61 -52.79 51.81
CA VAL A 6 -24.88 -51.35 51.67
C VAL A 6 -24.79 -50.70 53.05
N GLY A 7 -24.24 -49.48 53.14
CA GLY A 7 -24.27 -48.67 54.35
C GLY A 7 -24.16 -47.17 54.04
N LEU A 8 -25.28 -46.46 54.20
CA LEU A 8 -25.40 -44.99 54.20
C LEU A 8 -24.58 -44.37 55.33
N GLY A 9 -23.89 -43.26 55.07
CA GLY A 9 -23.15 -42.54 56.11
C GLY A 9 -22.64 -41.16 55.69
N VAL A 10 -23.53 -40.17 55.82
CA VAL A 10 -23.34 -38.74 56.17
C VAL A 10 -22.06 -38.01 55.73
N ALA A 11 -22.31 -36.93 54.98
CA ALA A 11 -21.37 -35.90 54.57
C ALA A 11 -20.54 -35.31 55.71
N THR A 12 -19.22 -35.21 55.49
CA THR A 12 -18.41 -34.10 56.00
C THR A 12 -17.59 -33.57 54.82
N VAL A 13 -17.92 -32.34 54.43
CA VAL A 13 -17.16 -31.57 53.45
C VAL A 13 -15.90 -31.08 54.15
N PHE A 14 -14.77 -31.71 53.86
CA PHE A 14 -13.46 -31.08 54.05
C PHE A 14 -12.99 -30.61 52.68
N PHE A 15 -13.22 -29.33 52.36
CA PHE A 15 -12.46 -28.66 51.31
C PHE A 15 -11.03 -28.47 51.84
N THR A 16 -10.18 -29.47 51.65
CA THR A 16 -8.74 -29.27 51.66
C THR A 16 -8.39 -28.48 50.40
N ILE A 17 -8.00 -27.22 50.57
CA ILE A 17 -7.40 -26.42 49.50
C ILE A 17 -6.06 -27.09 49.18
N SER A 18 -6.03 -27.93 48.15
CA SER A 18 -4.79 -28.39 47.55
C SER A 18 -4.15 -27.19 46.86
N ASP A 19 -3.19 -26.57 47.54
CA ASP A 19 -2.38 -25.49 46.99
C ASP A 19 -1.39 -26.11 45.98
N THR A 20 -1.87 -26.38 44.77
CA THR A 20 -1.00 -26.74 43.67
C THR A 20 -0.30 -25.47 43.19
N PRO A 21 1.04 -25.40 43.18
CA PRO A 21 1.72 -24.27 42.56
C PRO A 21 1.41 -24.31 41.06
N VAL A 22 0.55 -23.39 40.63
CA VAL A 22 0.24 -23.18 39.22
C VAL A 22 1.50 -22.60 38.57
N SER A 23 2.26 -23.46 37.91
CA SER A 23 3.34 -23.03 37.03
C SER A 23 2.77 -22.09 35.96
N PRO A 24 3.29 -20.87 35.79
CA PRO A 24 2.78 -19.95 34.78
C PRO A 24 2.98 -20.55 33.37
N PRO A 25 1.97 -20.52 32.49
CA PRO A 25 2.04 -21.10 31.15
C PRO A 25 2.72 -20.15 30.15
N TRP A 26 3.93 -19.70 30.48
CA TRP A 26 4.70 -18.79 29.65
C TRP A 26 6.09 -19.37 29.41
N SER A 27 6.15 -20.39 28.55
CA SER A 27 7.38 -20.72 27.85
C SER A 27 7.65 -19.59 26.86
N PHE A 28 8.55 -18.66 27.21
CA PHE A 28 9.14 -17.78 26.21
C PHE A 28 9.93 -18.68 25.25
N SER A 29 9.39 -18.92 24.05
CA SER A 29 10.23 -19.37 22.95
C SER A 29 11.31 -18.30 22.76
N PRO A 30 12.61 -18.65 22.74
CA PRO A 30 13.64 -17.68 22.40
C PRO A 30 13.31 -17.08 21.02
N PRO A 31 13.57 -15.78 20.82
CA PRO A 31 13.41 -15.18 19.51
C PRO A 31 14.18 -16.01 18.46
N PRO A 32 13.65 -16.13 17.23
CA PRO A 32 14.33 -16.87 16.17
C PRO A 32 15.79 -16.38 16.03
N PRO A 33 16.73 -17.25 15.61
CA PRO A 33 18.15 -16.91 15.60
C PRO A 33 18.41 -15.61 14.84
N LEU A 34 19.09 -14.69 15.51
CA LEU A 34 19.59 -13.44 14.96
C LEU A 34 20.63 -13.76 13.87
N ASP A 35 20.22 -13.88 12.60
CA ASP A 35 21.21 -13.70 11.54
C ASP A 35 21.76 -12.28 11.68
N LYS A 36 23.08 -12.15 11.85
CA LYS A 36 23.74 -10.91 12.30
C LYS A 36 23.37 -9.75 11.37
N PRO A 37 22.67 -8.70 11.83
CA PRO A 37 22.25 -7.57 11.00
C PRO A 37 23.41 -6.94 10.20
N PHE A 38 24.63 -6.97 10.77
CA PHE A 38 25.84 -6.54 10.08
C PHE A 38 26.08 -7.29 8.76
N LYS A 39 25.95 -8.63 8.76
CA LYS A 39 26.14 -9.44 7.56
C LYS A 39 25.04 -9.15 6.53
N GLN A 40 23.78 -9.14 6.95
CA GLN A 40 22.66 -8.84 6.06
C GLN A 40 22.83 -7.46 5.40
N GLY A 41 23.21 -6.45 6.19
CA GLY A 41 23.47 -5.11 5.67
C GLY A 41 24.65 -5.06 4.70
N ALA A 42 25.73 -5.79 4.98
CA ALA A 42 26.89 -5.87 4.09
C ALA A 42 26.57 -6.58 2.77
N ASP A 43 25.81 -7.68 2.83
CA ASP A 43 25.39 -8.43 1.64
C ASP A 43 24.48 -7.56 0.75
N LYS A 44 23.50 -6.86 1.34
CA LYS A 44 22.61 -5.92 0.62
C LYS A 44 23.38 -4.77 -0.03
N ALA A 45 24.32 -4.19 0.70
CA ALA A 45 25.20 -3.15 0.17
C ALA A 45 26.07 -3.65 -0.99
N MET A 46 26.56 -4.89 -0.90
CA MET A 46 27.33 -5.50 -1.99
C MET A 46 26.46 -5.64 -3.25
N THR A 47 25.26 -6.22 -3.12
CA THR A 47 24.32 -6.32 -4.24
C THR A 47 23.97 -4.95 -4.82
N ALA A 48 23.75 -3.94 -3.97
CA ALA A 48 23.48 -2.57 -4.41
C ALA A 48 24.66 -2.00 -5.22
N ALA A 49 25.88 -2.17 -4.74
CA ALA A 49 27.09 -1.70 -5.40
C ALA A 49 27.36 -2.42 -6.73
N GLU A 50 27.12 -3.73 -6.79
CA GLU A 50 27.22 -4.51 -8.03
C GLU A 50 26.19 -4.03 -9.06
N LEU A 51 24.92 -3.90 -8.66
CA LEU A 51 23.86 -3.43 -9.56
C LEU A 51 24.10 -1.99 -10.03
N THR A 52 24.64 -1.13 -9.17
CA THR A 52 25.02 0.26 -9.51
C THR A 52 25.97 0.32 -10.73
N GLN A 53 26.80 -0.70 -10.95
CA GLN A 53 27.75 -0.73 -12.06
C GLN A 53 27.09 -1.00 -13.42
N THR A 54 25.94 -1.67 -13.42
CA THR A 54 25.25 -2.10 -14.64
C THR A 54 23.88 -1.47 -14.83
N ALA A 55 23.37 -0.72 -13.84
CA ALA A 55 22.05 -0.09 -13.91
C ALA A 55 22.01 1.02 -14.97
N GLU A 56 21.12 0.86 -15.94
CA GLU A 56 20.93 1.79 -17.06
C GLU A 56 19.59 2.53 -16.96
N PHE A 57 18.55 1.84 -16.50
CA PHE A 57 17.17 2.34 -16.52
C PHE A 57 16.65 2.69 -15.14
N LYS A 58 15.65 3.58 -15.09
CA LYS A 58 15.04 4.07 -13.85
C LYS A 58 14.67 2.93 -12.90
N GLU A 59 14.08 1.86 -13.40
CA GLU A 59 13.60 0.72 -12.62
C GLU A 59 14.75 0.01 -11.88
N GLU A 60 15.91 -0.14 -12.52
CA GLU A 60 17.10 -0.75 -11.94
C GLU A 60 17.70 0.16 -10.85
N TRP A 61 17.70 1.47 -11.08
CA TRP A 61 18.13 2.45 -10.07
C TRP A 61 17.20 2.50 -8.87
N VAL A 62 15.90 2.24 -9.06
CA VAL A 62 14.98 2.08 -7.93
C VAL A 62 15.35 0.85 -7.10
N GLU A 63 15.69 -0.27 -7.72
CA GLU A 63 16.17 -1.45 -7.00
C GLU A 63 17.45 -1.16 -6.20
N VAL A 64 18.40 -0.42 -6.79
CA VAL A 64 19.60 0.06 -6.08
C VAL A 64 19.23 0.89 -4.84
N VAL A 65 18.25 1.80 -4.96
CA VAL A 65 17.75 2.60 -3.83
C VAL A 65 17.18 1.71 -2.73
N LEU A 66 16.33 0.74 -3.07
CA LEU A 66 15.72 -0.17 -2.10
C LEU A 66 16.79 -1.01 -1.37
N LEU A 67 17.77 -1.53 -2.10
CA LEU A 67 18.88 -2.30 -1.50
C LEU A 67 19.72 -1.45 -0.54
N TRP A 68 19.99 -0.18 -0.87
CA TRP A 68 20.71 0.72 0.03
C TRP A 68 19.90 1.05 1.29
N GLN A 69 18.59 1.27 1.17
CA GLN A 69 17.70 1.47 2.33
C GLN A 69 17.72 0.25 3.27
N GLU A 70 17.58 -0.96 2.72
CA GLU A 70 17.68 -2.21 3.47
C GLU A 70 19.06 -2.34 4.15
N ALA A 71 20.15 -2.07 3.42
CA ALA A 71 21.50 -2.15 3.96
C ALA A 71 21.72 -1.19 5.14
N ILE A 72 21.22 0.05 5.03
CA ILE A 72 21.30 1.05 6.09
C ILE A 72 20.52 0.60 7.32
N ALA A 73 19.28 0.14 7.15
CA ALA A 73 18.44 -0.32 8.26
C ALA A 73 19.10 -1.48 9.01
N GLN A 74 19.67 -2.44 8.28
CA GLN A 74 20.39 -3.57 8.87
C GLN A 74 21.65 -3.13 9.64
N MET A 75 22.43 -2.19 9.10
CA MET A 75 23.57 -1.61 9.83
C MET A 75 23.12 -0.82 11.07
N GLN A 76 21.98 -0.15 11.00
CA GLN A 76 21.38 0.55 12.14
C GLN A 76 20.82 -0.40 13.21
N ALA A 77 20.43 -1.61 12.85
CA ALA A 77 19.94 -2.63 13.77
C ALA A 77 21.07 -3.35 14.54
N VAL A 78 22.34 -3.17 14.17
CA VAL A 78 23.48 -3.78 14.88
C VAL A 78 23.52 -3.30 16.34
N PRO A 79 23.48 -4.22 17.34
CA PRO A 79 23.51 -3.86 18.75
C PRO A 79 24.83 -3.20 19.17
N LYS A 80 24.77 -2.28 20.14
CA LYS A 80 25.97 -1.60 20.69
C LYS A 80 27.03 -2.55 21.27
N ALA A 81 26.61 -3.73 21.73
CA ALA A 81 27.50 -4.75 22.29
C ALA A 81 28.19 -5.62 21.23
N ASP A 82 27.79 -5.53 19.94
CA ASP A 82 28.42 -6.29 18.86
C ASP A 82 29.79 -5.70 18.53
N SER A 83 30.80 -6.55 18.29
CA SER A 83 32.15 -6.12 17.94
C SER A 83 32.20 -5.30 16.64
N ASN A 84 31.21 -5.46 15.75
CA ASN A 84 31.11 -4.74 14.49
C ASN A 84 30.33 -3.43 14.61
N TYR A 85 29.81 -3.06 15.79
CA TYR A 85 28.96 -1.88 15.93
C TYR A 85 29.59 -0.59 15.39
N ALA A 86 30.86 -0.33 15.73
CA ALA A 86 31.56 0.87 15.27
C ALA A 86 31.67 0.89 13.73
N VAL A 87 32.01 -0.26 13.13
CA VAL A 87 32.08 -0.41 11.67
C VAL A 87 30.71 -0.24 11.03
N ALA A 88 29.66 -0.80 11.63
CA ALA A 88 28.29 -0.65 11.15
C ALA A 88 27.87 0.82 11.09
N ARG A 89 28.18 1.61 12.14
CA ARG A 89 27.85 3.05 12.15
C ARG A 89 28.62 3.83 11.10
N GLN A 90 29.90 3.53 10.90
CA GLN A 90 30.66 4.12 9.80
C GLN A 90 30.06 3.76 8.43
N LYS A 91 29.60 2.52 8.25
CA LYS A 91 28.97 2.07 7.01
C LYS A 91 27.62 2.74 6.76
N VAL A 92 26.84 3.09 7.79
CA VAL A 92 25.61 3.88 7.62
C VAL A 92 25.90 5.20 6.91
N ASP A 93 26.95 5.92 7.31
CA ASP A 93 27.30 7.20 6.68
C ASP A 93 27.72 7.03 5.21
N GLU A 94 28.48 5.98 4.92
CA GLU A 94 28.89 5.62 3.55
C GLU A 94 27.70 5.24 2.68
N TYR A 95 26.84 4.35 3.17
CA TYR A 95 25.68 3.85 2.44
C TYR A 95 24.66 4.96 2.22
N SER A 96 24.53 5.92 3.15
CA SER A 96 23.64 7.08 2.98
C SER A 96 24.06 7.95 1.80
N ARG A 97 25.38 8.13 1.55
CA ARG A 97 25.86 8.84 0.36
C ARG A 97 25.60 8.06 -0.93
N ASN A 98 25.77 6.74 -0.89
CA ASN A 98 25.46 5.88 -2.03
C ASN A 98 23.95 5.86 -2.36
N LEU A 99 23.10 5.84 -1.34
CA LEU A 99 21.66 5.98 -1.46
C LEU A 99 21.29 7.29 -2.16
N GLN A 100 21.88 8.41 -1.74
CA GLN A 100 21.64 9.72 -2.37
C GLN A 100 22.05 9.72 -3.85
N TYR A 101 23.19 9.10 -4.17
CA TYR A 101 23.63 8.95 -5.55
C TYR A 101 22.64 8.10 -6.39
N ALA A 102 22.14 6.99 -5.82
CA ALA A 102 21.14 6.16 -6.48
C ALA A 102 19.81 6.90 -6.70
N GLN A 103 19.34 7.65 -5.69
CA GLN A 103 18.15 8.49 -5.79
C GLN A 103 18.29 9.55 -6.90
N SER A 104 19.44 10.18 -7.02
CA SER A 104 19.70 11.13 -8.13
C SER A 104 19.59 10.45 -9.50
N ASN A 105 20.04 9.20 -9.63
CA ASN A 105 19.94 8.47 -10.88
C ASN A 105 18.49 8.06 -11.20
N VAL A 106 17.67 7.70 -10.20
CA VAL A 106 16.23 7.45 -10.43
C VAL A 106 15.55 8.63 -11.11
N ASN A 107 15.94 9.85 -10.77
CA ASN A 107 15.36 11.07 -11.33
C ASN A 107 15.91 11.44 -12.72
N SER A 108 17.13 11.01 -13.07
CA SER A 108 17.77 11.38 -14.33
C SER A 108 17.66 10.33 -15.45
N ARG A 109 17.38 9.07 -15.09
CA ARG A 109 17.41 7.94 -16.02
C ARG A 109 16.06 7.74 -16.69
N ALA A 110 16.09 7.30 -17.95
CA ALA A 110 14.88 6.94 -18.67
C ALA A 110 14.27 5.66 -18.09
N ALA A 111 12.94 5.60 -18.04
CA ALA A 111 12.19 4.39 -17.72
C ALA A 111 12.11 3.48 -18.96
N ARG A 112 12.43 2.20 -18.81
CA ARG A 112 12.28 1.22 -19.90
C ARG A 112 10.84 0.74 -20.02
N THR A 113 10.21 0.50 -18.88
CA THR A 113 8.83 0.04 -18.74
C THR A 113 8.15 0.85 -17.64
N PRO A 114 7.67 2.07 -17.93
CA PRO A 114 7.08 2.97 -16.93
C PRO A 114 5.92 2.37 -16.13
N THR A 115 5.28 1.33 -16.67
CA THR A 115 4.16 0.60 -16.10
C THR A 115 4.54 -0.58 -15.20
N GLU A 116 5.83 -0.96 -15.14
CA GLU A 116 6.35 -2.09 -14.34
C GLU A 116 7.03 -1.59 -13.06
N GLN A 117 6.33 -0.76 -12.30
CA GLN A 117 6.82 -0.28 -11.01
C GLN A 117 6.75 -1.41 -9.98
N ASN A 118 7.86 -1.66 -9.28
CA ASN A 118 7.98 -2.68 -8.23
C ASN A 118 7.98 -2.08 -6.80
N TYR A 119 7.60 -0.81 -6.68
CA TYR A 119 7.58 0.00 -5.46
C TYR A 119 6.26 0.79 -5.36
N TRP A 120 5.90 1.15 -4.12
CA TRP A 120 4.77 2.02 -3.83
C TRP A 120 5.28 3.38 -3.31
N THR A 121 4.38 4.36 -3.26
CA THR A 121 4.68 5.75 -2.89
C THR A 121 3.60 6.28 -1.94
N ILE A 122 3.79 7.48 -1.37
CA ILE A 122 2.69 8.18 -0.71
C ILE A 122 1.56 8.38 -1.73
N GLY A 123 0.31 8.22 -1.31
CA GLY A 123 -0.87 8.30 -2.16
C GLY A 123 -1.17 7.02 -2.95
N SER A 124 -0.29 6.00 -2.97
CA SER A 124 -0.64 4.70 -3.54
C SER A 124 -1.86 4.13 -2.83
N ASP A 125 -2.78 3.49 -3.55
CA ASP A 125 -3.88 2.78 -2.91
C ASP A 125 -3.45 1.43 -2.34
N ARG A 126 -4.28 0.95 -1.42
CA ARG A 126 -4.11 -0.29 -0.68
C ARG A 126 -3.85 -1.50 -1.58
N ASP A 127 -4.61 -1.67 -2.67
CA ASP A 127 -4.46 -2.84 -3.54
C ASP A 127 -3.08 -2.85 -4.19
N TRP A 128 -2.62 -1.69 -4.67
CA TRP A 128 -1.28 -1.54 -5.24
C TRP A 128 -0.18 -1.82 -4.22
N LEU A 129 -0.27 -1.23 -3.03
CA LEU A 129 0.68 -1.47 -1.94
C LEU A 129 0.77 -2.97 -1.63
N MET A 130 -0.38 -3.63 -1.44
CA MET A 130 -0.43 -5.04 -1.05
C MET A 130 0.11 -5.96 -2.16
N ALA A 131 -0.11 -5.63 -3.43
CA ALA A 131 0.43 -6.39 -4.56
C ALA A 131 1.96 -6.34 -4.63
N LEU A 132 2.56 -5.21 -4.25
CA LEU A 132 4.02 -5.02 -4.31
C LEU A 132 4.74 -5.43 -3.02
N GLN A 133 4.19 -5.06 -1.88
CA GLN A 133 4.78 -5.30 -0.56
C GLN A 133 4.47 -6.71 -0.05
N GLY A 134 3.34 -7.27 -0.46
CA GLY A 134 2.77 -8.51 0.09
C GLY A 134 1.89 -8.26 1.31
N SER A 135 1.44 -9.37 1.91
CA SER A 135 0.56 -9.34 3.09
C SER A 135 1.30 -8.80 4.33
N PRO A 136 0.71 -7.85 5.06
CA PRO A 136 1.27 -7.34 6.31
C PRO A 136 1.20 -8.41 7.40
N SER A 137 2.11 -8.32 8.36
CA SER A 137 2.10 -9.14 9.57
C SER A 137 0.93 -8.80 10.50
N GLN A 138 0.42 -7.56 10.46
CA GLN A 138 -0.76 -7.15 11.21
C GLN A 138 -1.49 -6.01 10.50
N VAL A 139 -2.81 -5.98 10.64
CA VAL A 139 -3.67 -4.89 10.17
C VAL A 139 -4.45 -4.33 11.37
N LEU A 140 -4.37 -3.02 11.61
CA LEU A 140 -5.19 -2.29 12.58
C LEU A 140 -6.14 -1.36 11.83
N ARG A 141 -7.43 -1.43 12.12
CA ARG A 141 -8.45 -0.61 11.45
C ARG A 141 -9.14 0.32 12.44
N TYR A 142 -9.31 1.56 12.02
CA TYR A 142 -9.96 2.62 12.77
C TYR A 142 -11.08 3.22 11.92
N ASP A 143 -12.20 2.50 11.83
CA ASP A 143 -13.28 2.79 10.88
C ASP A 143 -13.86 4.21 11.04
N SER A 144 -13.94 4.74 12.27
CA SER A 144 -14.46 6.09 12.54
C SER A 144 -13.55 7.21 12.05
N ALA A 145 -12.25 6.97 11.99
CA ALA A 145 -11.24 7.91 11.48
C ALA A 145 -10.81 7.54 10.05
N CYS A 146 -11.35 6.45 9.50
CA CYS A 146 -11.05 5.93 8.18
C CYS A 146 -9.58 5.66 7.94
N ASN A 147 -8.89 5.32 9.01
CA ASN A 147 -7.48 5.00 8.99
C ASN A 147 -7.26 3.49 9.11
N GLU A 148 -6.25 2.99 8.42
CA GLU A 148 -5.76 1.62 8.51
C GLU A 148 -4.25 1.65 8.70
N VAL A 149 -3.71 0.85 9.62
CA VAL A 149 -2.27 0.71 9.83
C VAL A 149 -1.87 -0.71 9.48
N LEU A 150 -1.01 -0.84 8.47
CA LEU A 150 -0.41 -2.09 8.03
C LEU A 150 0.98 -2.22 8.64
N ARG A 151 1.23 -3.31 9.37
CA ARG A 151 2.55 -3.60 9.94
C ARG A 151 3.30 -4.63 9.11
N TYR A 152 4.58 -4.40 8.91
CA TYR A 152 5.54 -5.30 8.29
C TYR A 152 6.74 -5.44 9.24
N GLY A 153 6.60 -6.27 10.28
CA GLY A 153 7.55 -6.24 11.39
C GLY A 153 7.42 -4.95 12.20
N ASN A 154 8.52 -4.22 12.37
CA ASN A 154 8.55 -2.91 13.03
C ASN A 154 8.24 -1.76 12.06
N SER A 155 8.30 -2.01 10.76
CA SER A 155 7.86 -1.02 9.77
C SER A 155 6.34 -0.93 9.72
N ILE A 156 5.83 0.28 9.48
CA ILE A 156 4.40 0.55 9.38
C ILE A 156 4.08 1.37 8.14
N VAL A 157 2.90 1.14 7.59
CA VAL A 157 2.27 2.01 6.59
C VAL A 157 0.90 2.40 7.09
N GLU A 158 0.62 3.70 7.12
CA GLU A 158 -0.67 4.23 7.51
C GLU A 158 -1.42 4.72 6.28
N LEU A 159 -2.63 4.23 6.13
CA LEU A 159 -3.55 4.58 5.08
C LEU A 159 -4.69 5.40 5.67
N SER A 160 -5.13 6.40 4.91
CA SER A 160 -6.39 7.10 5.15
C SER A 160 -7.26 6.94 3.92
N ASN A 161 -8.51 6.52 4.14
CA ASN A 161 -9.46 6.17 3.10
C ASN A 161 -8.90 5.19 2.03
N GLY A 162 -8.02 4.26 2.44
CA GLY A 162 -7.45 3.26 1.54
C GLY A 162 -6.26 3.74 0.71
N TYR A 163 -5.71 4.92 0.99
CA TYR A 163 -4.50 5.45 0.36
C TYR A 163 -3.42 5.71 1.38
N VAL A 164 -2.18 5.39 1.01
CA VAL A 164 -1.01 5.66 1.84
C VAL A 164 -0.90 7.15 2.15
N LYS A 165 -0.91 7.51 3.43
CA LYS A 165 -0.66 8.89 3.89
C LYS A 165 0.72 9.06 4.49
N GLN A 166 1.22 8.04 5.20
CA GLN A 166 2.55 8.06 5.82
C GLN A 166 3.07 6.65 6.05
N TYR A 167 4.36 6.54 6.35
CA TYR A 167 5.01 5.28 6.69
C TYR A 167 6.20 5.52 7.62
N ALA A 168 6.63 4.45 8.30
CA ALA A 168 7.94 4.37 8.93
C ALA A 168 8.61 3.06 8.53
N ASN A 169 9.80 3.14 7.94
CA ASN A 169 10.54 1.98 7.42
C ASN A 169 11.66 1.56 8.39
N LEU A 170 11.32 1.26 9.64
CA LEU A 170 12.31 0.98 10.69
C LEU A 170 13.16 -0.26 10.40
N ASP A 171 12.58 -1.27 9.74
CA ASP A 171 13.30 -2.49 9.36
C ASP A 171 13.94 -2.39 7.96
N GLY A 172 13.75 -1.29 7.23
CA GLY A 172 14.21 -1.13 5.84
C GLY A 172 13.48 -2.02 4.82
N ASN A 173 12.47 -2.78 5.23
CA ASN A 173 11.80 -3.80 4.45
C ASN A 173 10.64 -3.28 3.57
N LEU A 174 10.30 -1.99 3.65
CA LEU A 174 9.29 -1.38 2.81
C LEU A 174 9.84 -1.06 1.43
N ARG A 175 9.12 -1.46 0.37
CA ARG A 175 9.39 -1.15 -1.04
C ARG A 175 8.86 0.24 -1.39
N VAL A 176 9.30 1.25 -0.65
CA VAL A 176 8.80 2.62 -0.75
C VAL A 176 9.81 3.56 -1.38
N LEU A 177 9.35 4.37 -2.31
CA LEU A 177 10.10 5.51 -2.83
C LEU A 177 9.40 6.81 -2.41
N ALA A 178 10.02 7.55 -1.49
CA ALA A 178 9.41 8.73 -0.86
C ALA A 178 9.15 9.89 -1.83
N ASP A 179 9.95 9.99 -2.90
CA ASP A 179 10.06 11.20 -3.71
C ASP A 179 9.32 11.10 -5.06
N ALA A 180 8.57 10.01 -5.31
CA ALA A 180 7.87 9.78 -6.57
C ALA A 180 6.34 10.04 -6.49
N PRO A 181 5.71 10.44 -7.61
CA PRO A 181 4.55 11.34 -7.66
C PRO A 181 3.16 10.72 -7.36
N VAL A 182 3.05 9.67 -6.55
CA VAL A 182 1.82 8.83 -6.39
C VAL A 182 1.66 7.79 -7.51
N ALA A 183 1.59 6.51 -7.11
CA ALA A 183 1.38 5.37 -8.01
C ALA A 183 0.15 4.57 -7.57
N PRO A 184 -1.05 4.83 -8.10
CA PRO A 184 -2.22 4.01 -7.82
C PRO A 184 -2.27 2.73 -8.68
N SER A 185 -3.15 1.80 -8.32
CA SER A 185 -3.39 0.53 -9.00
C SER A 185 -3.97 0.68 -10.40
N THR A 186 -4.47 1.86 -10.75
CA THR A 186 -4.82 2.22 -12.13
C THR A 186 -3.63 2.86 -12.82
N GLN A 187 -3.41 2.50 -14.08
CA GLN A 187 -2.30 2.98 -14.87
C GLN A 187 -2.81 3.74 -16.10
N GLY A 188 -2.14 4.84 -16.41
CA GLY A 188 -2.25 5.53 -17.69
C GLY A 188 -1.75 4.66 -18.84
N THR A 189 -2.00 5.12 -20.05
CA THR A 189 -1.45 4.58 -21.30
C THR A 189 -0.77 5.70 -22.06
N SER A 190 -0.17 5.41 -23.22
CA SER A 190 0.40 6.45 -24.09
C SER A 190 -0.62 7.47 -24.62
N THR A 191 -1.93 7.22 -24.44
CA THR A 191 -3.00 8.08 -24.97
C THR A 191 -4.06 8.46 -23.93
N ALA A 192 -3.98 7.93 -22.71
CA ALA A 192 -4.97 8.14 -21.66
C ALA A 192 -4.29 8.27 -20.29
N TRP A 193 -4.72 9.24 -19.48
CA TRP A 193 -4.26 9.42 -18.11
C TRP A 193 -5.08 8.55 -17.15
N SER A 194 -4.64 8.39 -15.90
CA SER A 194 -5.39 7.65 -14.86
C SER A 194 -5.53 8.48 -13.58
N LEU A 195 -6.19 7.92 -12.56
CA LEU A 195 -6.05 8.45 -11.20
C LEU A 195 -4.56 8.47 -10.83
N GLY A 196 -4.14 9.45 -10.04
CA GLY A 196 -2.73 9.68 -9.67
C GLY A 196 -1.86 10.30 -10.76
N SER A 197 -2.33 10.41 -12.01
CA SER A 197 -1.59 11.14 -13.06
C SER A 197 -1.34 12.59 -12.65
N SER A 198 -0.19 13.14 -13.04
CA SER A 198 0.12 14.54 -12.75
C SER A 198 -0.69 15.48 -13.63
N ARG A 199 -0.78 16.74 -13.21
CA ARG A 199 -1.35 17.81 -14.03
C ARG A 199 -0.72 17.86 -15.42
N GLU A 200 0.60 17.77 -15.51
CA GLU A 200 1.35 17.84 -16.77
C GLU A 200 0.97 16.67 -17.68
N GLU A 201 0.85 15.46 -17.13
CA GLU A 201 0.42 14.29 -17.90
C GLU A 201 -1.01 14.47 -18.43
N VAL A 202 -1.94 14.97 -17.59
CA VAL A 202 -3.30 15.29 -18.03
C VAL A 202 -3.28 16.32 -19.16
N LEU A 203 -2.53 17.42 -19.01
CA LEU A 203 -2.45 18.46 -20.04
C LEU A 203 -1.80 17.94 -21.34
N GLN A 204 -0.82 17.05 -21.23
CA GLN A 204 -0.15 16.44 -22.38
C GLN A 204 -1.09 15.49 -23.16
N LEU A 205 -1.85 14.66 -22.45
CA LEU A 205 -2.69 13.61 -23.07
C LEU A 205 -4.10 14.11 -23.43
N GLN A 206 -4.67 15.00 -22.62
CA GLN A 206 -6.02 15.55 -22.78
C GLN A 206 -6.04 16.86 -23.57
N GLY A 207 -4.97 17.67 -23.46
CA GLY A 207 -4.88 19.01 -24.03
C GLY A 207 -5.27 20.12 -23.06
N THR A 208 -5.38 21.35 -23.58
CA THR A 208 -5.70 22.55 -22.80
C THR A 208 -7.14 22.51 -22.29
N PRO A 209 -7.38 22.71 -20.97
CA PRO A 209 -8.72 22.78 -20.43
C PRO A 209 -9.47 24.03 -20.90
N SER A 210 -10.78 23.89 -21.08
CA SER A 210 -11.70 24.99 -21.39
C SER A 210 -11.85 26.01 -20.25
N ARG A 211 -11.70 25.56 -18.99
CA ARG A 211 -11.69 26.40 -17.80
C ARG A 211 -10.84 25.73 -16.72
N THR A 212 -10.17 26.53 -15.89
CA THR A 212 -9.50 26.05 -14.68
C THR A 212 -10.02 26.83 -13.49
N ASP A 213 -10.44 26.12 -12.45
CA ASP A 213 -10.80 26.72 -11.16
C ASP A 213 -9.72 26.33 -10.14
N GLN A 214 -9.16 27.33 -9.47
CA GLN A 214 -8.16 27.16 -8.42
C GLN A 214 -8.52 28.07 -7.25
N TYR A 215 -8.65 27.51 -6.05
CA TYR A 215 -8.93 28.28 -4.85
C TYR A 215 -7.62 28.77 -4.22
N ALA A 216 -7.59 30.04 -3.81
CA ALA A 216 -6.38 30.76 -3.42
C ALA A 216 -5.63 30.17 -2.20
N SER A 217 -6.27 29.26 -1.45
CA SER A 217 -5.72 28.58 -0.28
C SER A 217 -5.03 27.25 -0.59
N GLU A 218 -5.25 26.63 -1.76
CA GLU A 218 -5.48 25.19 -1.71
C GLU A 218 -4.74 24.29 -2.70
N GLN A 219 -4.41 23.13 -2.14
CA GLN A 219 -3.94 21.88 -2.75
C GLN A 219 -4.82 21.43 -3.92
N HIS A 220 -6.04 21.95 -4.06
CA HIS A 220 -7.03 21.50 -5.04
C HIS A 220 -7.11 22.38 -6.30
N VAL A 221 -7.13 21.73 -7.46
CA VAL A 221 -7.36 22.38 -8.76
C VAL A 221 -8.37 21.59 -9.57
N THR A 222 -9.36 22.27 -10.17
CA THR A 222 -10.29 21.63 -11.11
C THR A 222 -10.03 22.08 -12.54
N LEU A 223 -9.75 21.13 -13.43
CA LEU A 223 -9.64 21.35 -14.87
C LEU A 223 -10.96 20.96 -15.54
N TYR A 224 -11.52 21.83 -16.37
CA TYR A 224 -12.76 21.58 -17.10
C TYR A 224 -12.51 21.38 -18.59
N TYR A 225 -13.19 20.40 -19.16
CA TYR A 225 -13.20 20.09 -20.59
C TYR A 225 -14.66 20.02 -21.04
N GLY A 226 -15.26 21.18 -21.35
CA GLY A 226 -16.71 21.28 -21.53
C GLY A 226 -17.43 21.06 -20.19
N ASN A 227 -18.38 20.12 -20.15
CA ASN A 227 -19.09 19.71 -18.93
C ASN A 227 -18.37 18.60 -18.15
N SER A 228 -17.26 18.08 -18.69
CA SER A 228 -16.41 17.15 -17.96
C SER A 228 -15.40 17.89 -17.10
N SER A 229 -14.98 17.29 -15.98
CA SER A 229 -14.02 17.88 -15.06
C SER A 229 -13.04 16.85 -14.50
N VAL A 230 -11.84 17.32 -14.17
CA VAL A 230 -10.79 16.58 -13.48
C VAL A 230 -10.39 17.37 -12.25
N LEU A 231 -10.48 16.77 -11.07
CA LEU A 231 -10.04 17.36 -9.81
C LEU A 231 -8.68 16.80 -9.44
N LEU A 232 -7.75 17.71 -9.17
CA LEU A 232 -6.41 17.41 -8.70
C LEU A 232 -6.26 17.85 -7.24
N GLU A 233 -5.49 17.09 -6.48
CA GLU A 233 -5.01 17.40 -5.12
C GLU A 233 -3.48 17.31 -5.14
N ASP A 234 -2.79 18.35 -4.66
CA ASP A 234 -1.33 18.48 -4.69
C ASP A 234 -0.71 18.25 -6.09
N GLY A 235 -1.47 18.57 -7.15
CA GLY A 235 -1.06 18.41 -8.55
C GLY A 235 -1.35 17.05 -9.18
N TYR A 236 -2.02 16.13 -8.46
CA TYR A 236 -2.34 14.78 -8.94
C TYR A 236 -3.83 14.52 -9.01
N VAL A 237 -4.27 13.77 -10.03
CA VAL A 237 -5.68 13.46 -10.23
C VAL A 237 -6.24 12.59 -9.10
N VAL A 238 -7.22 13.12 -8.38
CA VAL A 238 -7.95 12.41 -7.31
C VAL A 238 -9.41 12.12 -7.66
N SER A 239 -9.97 12.82 -8.64
CA SER A 239 -11.37 12.66 -9.05
C SER A 239 -11.62 13.15 -10.46
N TYR A 240 -12.66 12.61 -11.11
CA TYR A 240 -13.11 13.08 -12.42
C TYR A 240 -14.60 12.83 -12.65
N TRP A 241 -15.17 13.64 -13.53
CA TRP A 241 -16.54 13.53 -14.03
C TRP A 241 -16.52 13.64 -15.55
N ASN A 242 -16.86 12.56 -16.27
CA ASN A 242 -16.79 12.48 -17.73
C ASN A 242 -18.18 12.60 -18.37
N ALA A 243 -18.86 13.73 -18.13
CA ALA A 243 -20.23 13.97 -18.62
C ALA A 243 -20.31 13.92 -20.15
N ASP A 244 -19.37 14.59 -20.82
CA ASP A 244 -19.34 14.70 -22.28
C ASP A 244 -18.66 13.51 -22.95
N GLN A 245 -18.16 12.53 -22.18
CA GLN A 245 -17.41 11.37 -22.69
C GLN A 245 -16.17 11.77 -23.51
N ASN A 246 -15.57 12.91 -23.16
CA ASN A 246 -14.41 13.48 -23.84
C ASN A 246 -13.11 13.31 -23.04
N LEU A 247 -13.16 12.87 -21.78
CA LEU A 247 -11.97 12.58 -20.99
C LEU A 247 -11.34 11.26 -21.43
N ARG A 248 -10.02 11.29 -21.65
CA ARG A 248 -9.17 10.14 -21.99
C ARG A 248 -8.67 9.48 -20.72
N VAL A 249 -9.60 8.89 -19.97
CA VAL A 249 -9.29 8.19 -18.71
C VAL A 249 -9.06 6.71 -18.95
N SER A 250 -8.04 6.17 -18.32
CA SER A 250 -7.79 4.74 -18.17
C SER A 250 -8.00 4.31 -16.71
N THR A 251 -8.73 3.21 -16.53
CA THR A 251 -8.76 2.45 -15.27
C THR A 251 -8.14 1.07 -15.44
N ALA A 252 -7.23 0.92 -16.42
CA ALA A 252 -6.48 -0.31 -16.60
C ALA A 252 -5.68 -0.62 -15.34
N LEU A 253 -5.83 -1.83 -14.81
CA LEU A 253 -5.07 -2.24 -13.63
C LEU A 253 -3.61 -2.51 -13.99
N ALA A 254 -2.74 -2.18 -13.05
CA ALA A 254 -1.33 -2.52 -13.11
C ALA A 254 -1.12 -4.04 -13.25
N SER A 255 -0.06 -4.43 -13.98
CA SER A 255 0.21 -5.82 -14.34
C SER A 255 0.29 -6.73 -13.12
N SER A 256 0.92 -6.28 -12.03
CA SER A 256 1.08 -7.05 -10.78
C SER A 256 -0.24 -7.45 -10.12
N LEU A 257 -1.34 -6.74 -10.37
CA LEU A 257 -2.66 -7.05 -9.81
C LEU A 257 -3.44 -8.07 -10.64
N LYS A 258 -3.19 -8.14 -11.95
CA LYS A 258 -4.00 -8.96 -12.88
C LYS A 258 -4.04 -10.46 -12.50
N PRO A 259 -2.93 -11.11 -12.11
CA PRO A 259 -2.91 -12.53 -11.74
C PRO A 259 -3.65 -12.84 -10.44
N LEU A 260 -3.78 -11.87 -9.53
CA LEU A 260 -4.35 -12.07 -8.20
C LEU A 260 -5.88 -12.13 -8.20
N LEU A 261 -6.51 -11.66 -9.28
CA LEU A 261 -7.95 -11.47 -9.34
C LEU A 261 -8.57 -12.61 -10.16
N THR A 262 -9.42 -13.44 -9.58
CA THR A 262 -10.02 -14.60 -10.28
C THR A 262 -11.54 -14.57 -10.30
N ALA A 263 -12.16 -13.68 -9.52
CA ALA A 263 -13.61 -13.59 -9.40
C ALA A 263 -14.27 -13.06 -10.70
N GLU A 264 -15.45 -13.60 -11.01
CA GLU A 264 -16.28 -13.19 -12.16
C GLU A 264 -17.36 -12.17 -11.79
N LYS A 265 -17.66 -12.06 -10.48
CA LYS A 265 -18.59 -11.09 -9.89
C LYS A 265 -17.99 -10.56 -8.60
N TRP A 266 -18.20 -9.28 -8.33
CA TRP A 266 -17.81 -8.67 -7.05
C TRP A 266 -18.99 -8.70 -6.07
N SER A 267 -18.70 -8.52 -4.79
CA SER A 267 -19.71 -8.42 -3.72
C SER A 267 -19.37 -7.28 -2.75
N ILE A 268 -20.21 -7.07 -1.74
CA ILE A 268 -19.80 -6.28 -0.57
C ILE A 268 -18.51 -6.89 0.01
N GLY A 269 -17.56 -6.02 0.37
CA GLY A 269 -16.22 -6.39 0.82
C GLY A 269 -15.19 -6.62 -0.29
N SER A 270 -15.59 -6.66 -1.57
CA SER A 270 -14.64 -6.72 -2.67
C SER A 270 -13.77 -5.46 -2.74
N SER A 271 -12.56 -5.59 -3.26
CA SER A 271 -11.64 -4.47 -3.41
C SER A 271 -11.99 -3.58 -4.60
N ARG A 272 -11.42 -2.36 -4.63
CA ARG A 272 -11.52 -1.46 -5.78
C ARG A 272 -11.00 -2.12 -7.06
N ALA A 273 -9.85 -2.79 -7.00
CA ALA A 273 -9.29 -3.49 -8.15
C ALA A 273 -10.19 -4.63 -8.64
N GLU A 274 -10.84 -5.39 -7.75
CA GLU A 274 -11.83 -6.39 -8.14
C GLU A 274 -13.00 -5.77 -8.91
N VAL A 275 -13.57 -4.67 -8.41
CA VAL A 275 -14.68 -3.98 -9.10
C VAL A 275 -14.25 -3.52 -10.49
N LEU A 276 -13.11 -2.82 -10.60
CA LEU A 276 -12.62 -2.30 -11.89
C LEU A 276 -12.31 -3.42 -12.88
N LYS A 277 -11.70 -4.52 -12.43
CA LYS A 277 -11.43 -5.69 -13.29
C LYS A 277 -12.71 -6.33 -13.79
N ILE A 278 -13.65 -6.59 -12.88
CA ILE A 278 -14.84 -7.39 -13.16
C ILE A 278 -15.82 -6.62 -14.04
N GLN A 279 -16.02 -5.33 -13.76
CA GLN A 279 -16.85 -4.47 -14.59
C GLN A 279 -16.25 -4.31 -15.98
N GLY A 280 -14.94 -4.12 -16.08
CA GLY A 280 -14.20 -3.96 -17.34
C GLY A 280 -14.41 -2.61 -18.02
N ASP A 281 -15.54 -1.94 -17.76
CA ASP A 281 -15.82 -0.59 -18.22
C ASP A 281 -15.06 0.45 -17.40
N THR A 282 -14.65 1.54 -18.04
CA THR A 282 -14.16 2.74 -17.34
C THR A 282 -15.35 3.48 -16.72
N PRO A 283 -15.34 3.78 -15.40
CA PRO A 283 -16.38 4.57 -14.78
C PRO A 283 -16.58 5.91 -15.51
N LYS A 284 -17.83 6.36 -15.62
CA LYS A 284 -18.14 7.71 -16.12
C LYS A 284 -17.70 8.79 -15.14
N ALA A 285 -17.62 8.45 -13.87
CA ALA A 285 -17.07 9.33 -12.86
C ALA A 285 -16.45 8.54 -11.72
N PHE A 286 -15.45 9.14 -11.12
CA PHE A 286 -14.81 8.72 -9.90
C PHE A 286 -14.85 9.91 -8.95
N SER A 287 -15.43 9.73 -7.76
CA SER A 287 -15.41 10.73 -6.69
C SER A 287 -14.76 10.14 -5.47
N ARG A 288 -13.84 10.90 -4.84
CA ARG A 288 -13.23 10.57 -3.56
C ARG A 288 -13.45 11.73 -2.60
N ASN A 289 -13.89 11.41 -1.39
CA ASN A 289 -14.03 12.34 -0.29
C ASN A 289 -13.40 11.73 0.95
N ASP A 290 -12.20 12.19 1.30
CA ASP A 290 -11.49 11.71 2.49
C ASP A 290 -12.18 12.11 3.80
N GLY A 291 -12.96 13.20 3.81
CA GLY A 291 -13.70 13.65 4.99
C GLY A 291 -14.91 12.78 5.32
N SER A 292 -15.62 12.26 4.31
CA SER A 292 -16.70 11.27 4.50
C SER A 292 -16.24 9.83 4.33
N CYS A 293 -14.97 9.64 3.98
CA CYS A 293 -14.32 8.35 3.74
C CYS A 293 -14.98 7.52 2.65
N GLU A 294 -15.53 8.21 1.65
CA GLU A 294 -16.27 7.57 0.59
C GLU A 294 -15.55 7.75 -0.73
N GLU A 295 -15.51 6.67 -1.47
CA GLU A 295 -15.23 6.67 -2.89
C GLU A 295 -16.44 6.17 -3.64
N ILE A 296 -16.76 6.79 -4.76
CA ILE A 296 -17.91 6.41 -5.57
C ILE A 296 -17.48 6.25 -7.02
N LEU A 297 -17.70 5.04 -7.54
CA LEU A 297 -17.53 4.70 -8.96
C LEU A 297 -18.90 4.76 -9.64
N HIS A 298 -19.04 5.61 -10.65
CA HIS A 298 -20.27 5.75 -11.41
C HIS A 298 -20.19 4.99 -12.74
N PHE A 299 -21.01 3.95 -12.89
CA PHE A 299 -21.18 3.20 -14.13
C PHE A 299 -22.53 3.57 -14.76
N GLY A 300 -22.59 4.74 -15.42
CA GLY A 300 -23.85 5.29 -15.92
C GLY A 300 -24.73 5.77 -14.78
N ARG A 301 -25.93 5.18 -14.62
CA ARG A 301 -26.85 5.49 -13.50
C ARG A 301 -26.67 4.57 -12.28
N SER A 302 -25.69 3.68 -12.34
CA SER A 302 -25.36 2.77 -11.25
C SER A 302 -24.10 3.24 -10.53
N GLU A 303 -24.02 2.95 -9.24
CA GLU A 303 -22.98 3.44 -8.34
C GLU A 303 -22.40 2.26 -7.55
N VAL A 304 -21.09 2.27 -7.33
CA VAL A 304 -20.42 1.42 -6.35
C VAL A 304 -19.77 2.33 -5.32
N ILE A 305 -20.07 2.11 -4.05
CA ILE A 305 -19.61 2.93 -2.93
C ILE A 305 -18.54 2.13 -2.18
N LEU A 306 -17.36 2.71 -2.02
CA LEU A 306 -16.24 2.13 -1.30
C LEU A 306 -15.90 2.98 -0.08
N ARG A 307 -15.39 2.31 0.96
CA ARG A 307 -14.71 2.94 2.09
C ARG A 307 -13.43 2.20 2.35
N GLN A 308 -12.33 2.93 2.55
CA GLN A 308 -11.01 2.34 2.77
C GLN A 308 -10.59 1.34 1.67
N GLY A 309 -11.03 1.57 0.43
CA GLY A 309 -10.75 0.71 -0.73
C GLY A 309 -11.63 -0.55 -0.85
N PHE A 310 -12.63 -0.73 0.01
CA PHE A 310 -13.55 -1.88 -0.04
C PHE A 310 -14.99 -1.47 -0.31
N VAL A 311 -15.70 -2.27 -1.10
CA VAL A 311 -17.13 -2.06 -1.40
C VAL A 311 -17.95 -2.16 -0.11
N VAL A 312 -18.64 -1.09 0.24
CA VAL A 312 -19.60 -1.06 1.37
C VAL A 312 -21.05 -1.01 0.91
N GLY A 313 -21.29 -0.63 -0.35
CA GLY A 313 -22.64 -0.51 -0.89
C GLY A 313 -22.65 -0.28 -2.40
N TYR A 314 -23.83 -0.37 -3.01
CA TYR A 314 -24.02 -0.09 -4.42
C TYR A 314 -25.46 0.29 -4.74
N LYS A 315 -25.68 0.96 -5.87
CA LYS A 315 -26.99 1.18 -6.48
C LYS A 315 -26.95 0.65 -7.91
N ASN A 316 -27.75 -0.36 -8.25
CA ASN A 316 -27.75 -0.98 -9.58
C ASN A 316 -28.93 -0.50 -10.45
N THR A 317 -29.15 0.81 -10.53
CA THR A 317 -30.32 1.42 -11.19
C THR A 317 -30.40 1.09 -12.69
N ALA A 318 -29.25 0.97 -13.35
CA ALA A 318 -29.18 0.63 -14.77
C ALA A 318 -29.06 -0.88 -15.05
N LYS A 319 -29.03 -1.73 -14.00
CA LYS A 319 -28.87 -3.19 -14.11
C LYS A 319 -27.60 -3.61 -14.89
N ASN A 320 -26.56 -2.79 -14.84
CA ASN A 320 -25.29 -3.01 -15.53
C ASN A 320 -24.15 -3.44 -14.58
N LEU A 321 -24.37 -3.46 -13.26
CA LEU A 321 -23.35 -3.90 -12.33
C LEU A 321 -23.23 -5.43 -12.29
N ARG A 322 -22.00 -5.94 -12.44
CA ARG A 322 -21.64 -7.37 -12.30
C ARG A 322 -21.45 -7.77 -10.83
N VAL A 323 -22.47 -7.54 -10.02
CA VAL A 323 -22.51 -7.88 -8.59
C VAL A 323 -23.18 -9.25 -8.36
N ARG A 324 -22.73 -9.99 -7.35
CA ARG A 324 -23.37 -11.24 -6.89
C ARG A 324 -24.45 -10.98 -5.84
#